data_AF-A0A821FU94-F1
#
_entry.id   AF-A0A821FU94-F1
#
_cell.length_a   1.000
_cell.length_b   1.000
_cell.length_c   1.000
_cell.angle_alpha   90.00
_cell.angle_beta   90.00
_cell.angle_gamma   90.00
#
_symmetry.space_group_name_H-M   'P 1'
#
loop_
_entity.id
_entity.type
_entity.pdbx_description
1 polymer ?
#
loop_
_entity_poly.entity_id
_entity_poly.type
_entity_poly.pdbx_seq_one_letter_code
_entity_poly.pdbx_strand_id
1 'polypeptide(L)' 'LPGAEAHNENETVWVTGWGTTSFQGQTSPVLKQTALHTMPRRCGQIFNTYNNQKQMCAGAHGGGRDTCQG' A
#
# COMPACT_ATOMS: atom_id res chain seq x y z
N LEU A 1 13.57 -9.14 -12.74
CA LEU A 1 12.37 -8.89 -11.91
C LEU A 1 12.61 -9.57 -10.58
N PRO A 2 12.23 -8.97 -9.43
CA PRO A 2 12.35 -9.67 -8.15
C PRO A 2 11.60 -10.99 -8.30
N GLY A 3 12.25 -12.09 -7.90
CA GLY A 3 11.65 -13.42 -7.97
C GLY A 3 10.39 -13.46 -7.11
N ALA A 4 9.58 -14.50 -7.25
CA ALA A 4 8.40 -14.73 -6.43
C ALA A 4 8.77 -15.03 -4.96
N GLU A 5 9.39 -14.05 -4.30
CA GLU A 5 9.76 -14.07 -2.90
C GLU A 5 8.53 -13.59 -2.13
N ALA A 6 8.08 -14.43 -1.19
CA ALA A 6 7.02 -14.07 -0.28
C ALA A 6 7.38 -12.75 0.41
N HIS A 7 6.55 -11.72 0.22
CA HIS A 7 6.78 -10.43 0.87
C HIS A 7 6.86 -10.63 2.38
N ASN A 8 7.97 -10.20 2.98
CA ASN A 8 8.16 -10.30 4.42
C ASN A 8 7.12 -9.44 5.14
N GLU A 9 6.75 -9.84 6.36
CA GLU A 9 5.93 -8.98 7.22
C GLU A 9 6.73 -7.74 7.64
N ASN A 10 6.08 -6.59 7.65
CA ASN A 10 6.61 -5.33 8.18
C ASN A 10 7.86 -4.80 7.46
N GLU A 11 8.01 -5.09 6.17
CA GLU A 11 9.04 -4.50 5.31
C GLU A 11 8.62 -3.10 4.85
N THR A 12 9.51 -2.12 4.95
CA THR A 12 9.23 -0.75 4.50
C THR A 12 9.26 -0.67 2.98
N VAL A 13 8.15 -0.24 2.40
CA VAL A 13 7.99 -0.01 0.96
C VAL A 13 7.63 1.44 0.68
N TRP A 14 8.01 1.92 -0.49
CA TRP A 14 7.73 3.27 -0.93
C TRP A 14 6.72 3.27 -2.06
N VAL A 15 5.66 4.06 -1.91
CA VAL A 15 4.62 4.21 -2.94
C VAL A 15 4.64 5.64 -3.44
N THR A 16 4.60 5.81 -4.76
CA THR A 16 4.59 7.11 -5.43
C THR A 16 3.33 7.27 -6.28
N GLY A 17 2.77 8.47 -6.37
CA GLY A 17 1.64 8.75 -7.27
C GLY A 17 1.16 10.20 -7.27
N TRP A 18 0.18 10.47 -8.12
CA TRP A 18 -0.50 11.77 -8.29
C TRP A 18 -1.96 11.75 -7.77
N GLY A 19 -2.34 10.69 -7.06
CA GLY A 19 -3.71 10.51 -6.56
C GLY A 19 -4.16 11.60 -5.58
N THR A 20 -5.40 11.47 -5.14
CA THR A 20 -6.02 12.37 -4.18
C THR A 20 -5.26 12.35 -2.86
N THR A 21 -5.15 13.53 -2.24
CA THR A 21 -4.37 13.72 -1.01
C THR A 21 -5.22 13.68 0.27
N SER A 22 -6.54 13.62 0.10
CA SER A 22 -7.53 13.50 1.16
C SER A 22 -8.78 12.80 0.62
N PHE A 23 -9.64 12.33 1.52
CA PHE A 23 -10.90 11.68 1.15
C PHE A 23 -11.75 12.60 0.28
N GLN A 24 -12.06 12.16 -0.95
CA GLN A 24 -12.74 12.97 -1.97
C GLN A 24 -12.07 14.32 -2.30
N GLY A 25 -10.77 14.44 -2.00
CA GLY A 25 -9.99 15.65 -2.28
C GLY A 25 -9.53 15.73 -3.73
N GLN A 26 -8.65 16.71 -4.00
CA GLN A 26 -8.04 16.88 -5.32
C GLN A 26 -6.79 16.02 -5.48
N THR A 27 -6.53 15.62 -6.72
CA THR A 27 -5.30 14.97 -7.15
C THR A 27 -4.12 15.91 -7.02
N SER A 28 -2.93 15.35 -6.82
CA SER A 28 -1.72 16.14 -6.68
C SER A 28 -1.18 16.55 -8.05
N PRO A 29 -0.90 17.84 -8.31
CA PRO A 29 -0.24 18.27 -9.55
C PRO A 29 1.24 17.87 -9.62
N VAL A 30 1.81 17.40 -8.50
CA VAL A 30 3.20 16.96 -8.37
C VAL A 30 3.26 15.53 -7.86
N LEU A 31 4.29 14.79 -8.28
CA LEU A 31 4.50 13.42 -7.81
C LEU A 31 4.75 13.43 -6.29
N LYS A 32 3.95 12.67 -5.54
CA LYS A 32 4.12 12.48 -4.10
C LYS A 32 4.60 11.07 -3.83
N GLN A 33 5.24 10.89 -2.68
CA GLN A 33 5.71 9.61 -2.19
C GLN A 33 5.36 9.45 -0.71
N THR A 34 5.04 8.22 -0.29
CA THR A 34 4.88 7.85 1.12
C THR A 34 5.51 6.49 1.41
N ALA A 35 6.00 6.31 2.64
CA ALA A 35 6.49 5.03 3.14
C ALA A 35 5.36 4.28 3.85
N LEU A 36 5.20 3.01 3.52
CA LEU A 36 4.26 2.07 4.13
C LEU A 36 4.98 0.79 4.55
N HIS A 37 4.29 -0.09 5.26
CA HIS A 37 4.83 -1.39 5.66
C HIS A 37 4.01 -2.51 5.04
N THR A 38 4.66 -3.54 4.54
CA THR A 38 3.98 -4.76 4.06
C THR A 38 3.24 -5.46 5.20
N MET A 39 2.06 -5.98 4.90
CA MET A 39 1.17 -6.59 5.89
C MET A 39 0.33 -7.76 5.34
N PRO A 40 0.95 -8.80 4.75
CA PRO A 40 0.25 -9.90 4.08
C PRO A 40 -0.73 -10.66 5.00
N ARG A 41 -0.38 -10.94 6.26
CA ARG A 41 -1.25 -11.65 7.22
C ARG A 41 -2.50 -10.85 7.54
N ARG A 42 -2.36 -9.55 7.77
CA ARG A 42 -3.50 -8.68 8.08
C ARG A 42 -4.42 -8.54 6.87
N CYS A 43 -3.87 -8.54 5.66
CA CYS A 43 -4.68 -8.56 4.46
C CYS A 43 -5.51 -9.85 4.30
N GLY A 44 -4.94 -11.02 4.59
CA GLY A 44 -5.69 -12.28 4.58
C GLY A 44 -6.80 -12.37 5.65
N GLN A 45 -6.71 -11.56 6.71
CA GLN A 45 -7.76 -11.47 7.73
C GLN A 45 -8.87 -10.48 7.36
N ILE A 46 -8.55 -9.42 6.63
CA ILE A 46 -9.49 -8.32 6.30
C ILE A 46 -10.21 -8.58 4.97
N PHE A 47 -9.53 -9.20 4.00
CA PHE A 47 -10.04 -9.37 2.64
C PHE A 47 -10.23 -10.85 2.31
N ASN A 48 -11.50 -11.26 2.16
CA ASN A 48 -11.86 -12.64 1.81
C ASN A 48 -11.34 -13.09 0.43
N THR A 49 -11.06 -12.15 -0.48
CA THR A 49 -10.59 -12.43 -1.85
C THR A 49 -9.09 -12.21 -2.03
N TYR A 50 -8.34 -12.01 -0.95
CA TYR A 50 -6.90 -11.75 -1.01
C TYR A 50 -6.13 -12.97 -1.50
N ASN A 51 -5.35 -12.78 -2.57
CA ASN A 51 -4.43 -13.77 -3.10
C ASN A 51 -2.99 -13.29 -2.94
N ASN A 52 -2.28 -13.83 -1.96
CA ASN A 52 -0.89 -13.49 -1.65
C ASN A 52 0.13 -13.81 -2.76
N GLN A 53 -0.23 -14.59 -3.78
CA GLN A 53 0.61 -14.86 -4.95
C GLN A 53 0.48 -13.80 -6.04
N LYS A 54 -0.63 -13.03 -6.04
CA LYS A 54 -0.94 -12.02 -7.07
C LYS A 54 -1.08 -10.61 -6.50
N GLN A 55 -1.16 -10.48 -5.18
CA GLN A 55 -1.45 -9.24 -4.49
C GLN A 55 -0.49 -9.05 -3.32
N MET A 56 0.08 -7.86 -3.25
CA MET A 56 0.80 -7.37 -2.08
C MET A 56 -0.09 -6.39 -1.31
N CYS A 57 0.11 -6.33 -0.01
CA CYS A 57 -0.64 -5.47 0.88
C CYS A 57 0.31 -4.63 1.70
N ALA A 58 0.09 -3.32 1.74
CA ALA A 58 0.89 -2.41 2.52
C ALA A 58 0.02 -1.34 3.18
N GLY A 59 0.43 -0.89 4.35
CA GLY A 59 -0.28 0.14 5.11
C GLY A 59 0.57 0.72 6.23
N ALA A 60 0.07 1.80 6.85
CA ALA A 60 0.71 2.40 8.01
C ALA A 60 0.18 1.76 9.30
N HIS A 61 1.07 1.23 10.15
CA HIS A 61 0.70 0.52 11.39
C HIS A 61 -0.08 1.39 12.40
N GLY A 62 -0.08 2.73 12.25
CA GLY A 62 -0.78 3.69 13.11
C GLY A 62 -1.64 4.73 12.38
N GLY A 63 -1.93 4.52 11.09
CA GLY A 63 -2.65 5.50 10.27
C GLY A 63 -1.83 6.76 9.94
N GLY A 64 -2.51 7.81 9.47
CA GLY A 64 -1.92 9.11 9.17
C GLY A 64 -1.26 9.25 7.79
N ARG A 65 -0.88 8.15 7.14
CA ARG A 65 -0.41 8.13 5.75
C ARG A 65 -0.97 6.92 5.03
N ASP A 66 -1.54 7.15 3.85
CA ASP A 66 -2.16 6.13 3.03
C ASP A 66 -2.08 6.53 1.55
N THR A 67 -2.47 5.62 0.68
CA THR A 67 -2.69 5.83 -0.75
C THR A 67 -4.17 6.12 -1.02
N CYS A 68 -4.48 6.93 -2.03
CA CYS A 68 -5.85 7.24 -2.42
C CYS A 68 -5.99 7.28 -3.95
N GLN A 69 -7.21 7.48 -4.46
CA GLN A 69 -7.52 7.28 -5.89
C GLN A 69 -6.71 8.20 -6.81
N GLY A 70 -6.30 7.69 -7.97
CA GLY A 70 -5.54 8.43 -8.99
C GLY A 70 -5.42 7.65 -10.27
#